data_AF-A0A537X526-F1
#
_entry.id   AF-A0A537X526-F1
#
_cell.length_a   1.000
_cell.length_b   1.000
_cell.length_c   1.000
_cell.angle_alpha   90.00
_cell.angle_beta   90.00
_cell.angle_gamma   90.00
#
_symmetry.space_group_name_H-M   'P 1'
#
loop_
_entity.id
_entity.type
_entity.pdbx_description
1 polymer ?
#
loop_
_entity_poly.entity_id
_entity_poly.type
_entity_poly.pdbx_seq_one_letter_code
_entity_poly.pdbx_strand_id
1 'polypeptide(L)' 'MPRKGPAIKREPKPDPVYHNPLATQFINRLMLRGKRSLAEKIVY' A
#
# COMPACT_ATOMS: atom_id res chain seq x y z
N MET A 1 13.14 12.59 -3.98
CA MET A 1 12.86 13.31 -5.25
C MET A 1 14.16 13.39 -6.02
N PRO A 2 14.36 12.57 -7.05
CA PRO A 2 15.66 12.52 -7.71
C PRO A 2 15.76 13.61 -8.78
N ARG A 3 16.87 14.35 -8.76
CA ARG A 3 17.27 15.28 -9.82
C ARG A 3 18.22 14.61 -10.84
N LYS A 4 18.74 13.41 -10.53
CA LYS A 4 19.50 12.48 -11.40
C LYS A 4 19.17 11.04 -10.97
N GLY A 5 18.94 10.15 -11.93
CA GLY A 5 18.72 8.70 -11.74
C GLY A 5 17.27 8.27 -11.43
N PRO A 6 16.91 7.00 -11.73
CA PRO A 6 15.57 6.48 -11.44
C PRO A 6 15.37 6.27 -9.93
N ALA A 7 14.16 6.60 -9.44
CA ALA A 7 13.79 6.30 -8.06
C ALA A 7 13.58 4.78 -7.88
N ILE A 8 14.16 4.21 -6.83
CA ILE A 8 13.93 2.81 -6.46
C ILE A 8 12.46 2.64 -6.06
N LYS A 9 11.75 1.75 -6.75
CA LYS A 9 10.38 1.37 -6.38
C LYS A 9 10.45 0.51 -5.12
N ARG A 10 9.69 0.90 -4.09
CA ARG A 10 9.59 0.12 -2.85
C ARG A 10 8.53 -0.96 -3.04
N GLU A 11 8.90 -2.19 -2.74
CA GLU A 11 7.94 -3.29 -2.68
C GLU A 11 7.12 -3.21 -1.37
N PRO A 12 5.80 -3.34 -1.44
CA PRO A 12 4.94 -3.34 -0.27
C PRO A 12 5.04 -4.69 0.45
N LYS A 13 4.97 -4.65 1.77
CA LYS A 13 4.89 -5.87 2.59
C LYS A 13 3.61 -6.65 2.26
N PRO A 14 3.65 -7.99 2.26
CA PRO A 14 2.46 -8.81 2.09
C PRO A 14 1.45 -8.55 3.20
N ASP A 15 0.18 -8.63 2.85
CA ASP A 15 -0.95 -8.39 3.73
C ASP A 15 -1.06 -9.50 4.79
N PRO A 16 -1.38 -9.23 6.07
CA PRO A 16 -1.47 -10.29 7.09
C PRO A 16 -2.61 -11.29 6.89
N VAL A 17 -3.70 -10.94 6.21
CA VAL A 17 -4.87 -11.84 6.04
C VAL A 17 -4.71 -12.70 4.80
N TYR A 18 -4.44 -12.07 3.66
CA TYR A 18 -4.35 -12.78 2.37
C TYR A 18 -2.91 -13.12 1.95
N HIS A 19 -1.90 -12.70 2.71
CA HIS A 19 -0.47 -12.87 2.38
C HIS A 19 -0.08 -12.41 0.97
N ASN A 20 -0.90 -11.54 0.38
CA ASN A 20 -0.75 -11.08 -0.99
C ASN A 20 -0.26 -9.62 -1.00
N PRO A 21 0.88 -9.30 -1.65
CA PRO A 21 1.35 -7.93 -1.75
C PRO A 21 0.41 -7.00 -2.54
N LEU A 22 -0.44 -7.55 -3.43
CA LEU A 22 -1.42 -6.76 -4.20
C LEU A 22 -2.56 -6.24 -3.33
N ALA A 23 -2.98 -6.99 -2.31
CA ALA A 23 -4.01 -6.54 -1.38
C ALA A 23 -3.52 -5.32 -0.58
N THR A 24 -2.27 -5.36 -0.08
CA THR A 24 -1.64 -4.20 0.55
C THR A 24 -1.52 -3.00 -0.40
N GLN A 25 -1.20 -3.21 -1.70
CA GLN A 25 -1.18 -2.13 -2.69
C GLN A 25 -2.56 -1.51 -2.89
N PHE A 26 -3.60 -2.34 -2.94
CA PHE A 26 -4.97 -1.89 -3.10
C PHE A 26 -5.43 -1.04 -1.91
N ILE A 27 -5.23 -1.55 -0.68
CA ILE A 27 -5.54 -0.82 0.56
C ILE A 27 -4.80 0.53 0.61
N ASN A 28 -3.51 0.56 0.25
CA ASN A 28 -2.71 1.79 0.26
C ASN A 28 -3.20 2.82 -0.76
N ARG A 29 -3.76 2.40 -1.91
CA ARG A 29 -4.33 3.30 -2.93
C ARG A 29 -5.73 3.77 -2.56
N LEU A 30 -6.53 2.92 -1.91
CA LEU A 30 -7.88 3.24 -1.43
C LEU A 30 -7.85 4.20 -0.21
N MET A 31 -6.78 4.14 0.58
CA MET A 31 -6.62 4.95 1.78
C MET A 31 -6.65 6.46 1.51
N LEU A 32 -7.65 7.13 2.07
CA LEU A 32 -7.75 8.60 2.07
C LEU A 32 -7.29 9.18 3.41
N ARG A 33 -6.57 10.31 3.35
CA ARG A 33 -6.10 11.06 4.53
C ARG A 33 -5.26 10.24 5.52
N GLY A 34 -4.57 9.19 5.05
CA GLY A 34 -3.73 8.33 5.89
C GLY A 34 -4.50 7.39 6.83
N LYS A 35 -5.82 7.22 6.64
CA LYS A 35 -6.67 6.39 7.52
C LYS A 35 -6.59 4.90 7.15
N ARG A 36 -5.52 4.23 7.58
CA ARG A 36 -5.29 2.81 7.26
C ARG A 36 -6.34 1.87 7.85
N SER A 37 -6.70 2.04 9.13
CA SER A 37 -7.73 1.21 9.77
C SER A 37 -9.09 1.30 9.07
N LEU A 38 -9.45 2.46 8.52
CA LEU A 38 -10.70 2.63 7.78
C LEU A 38 -10.60 1.96 6.40
N ALA A 39 -9.48 2.10 5.70
CA ALA A 39 -9.25 1.44 4.43
C ALA A 39 -9.27 -0.10 4.56
N GLU A 40 -8.66 -0.63 5.62
CA GLU A 40 -8.70 -2.06 5.95
C GLU A 40 -10.14 -2.52 6.21
N LYS A 41 -10.95 -1.78 6.99
CA LYS A 41 -12.37 -2.09 7.22
C LYS A 41 -13.30 -1.98 5.99
N ILE A 42 -12.86 -1.32 4.92
CA ILE A 42 -13.62 -1.28 3.66
C ILE A 42 -13.31 -2.51 2.81
N VAL A 43 -12.08 -3.02 2.88
CA VAL A 43 -11.61 -4.16 2.08
C VAL A 43 -11.91 -5.50 2.75
N TYR A 44 -11.81 -5.56 4.07
CA TYR A 44 -12.18 -6.69 4.93
C TYR A 44 -13.60 -6.52 5.45
#